data_AF-A0A2D6RZ77-F1
#
_entry.id   AF-A0A2D6RZ77-F1
#
_cell.length_a   1.000
_cell.length_b   1.000
_cell.length_c   1.000
_cell.angle_alpha   90.00
_cell.angle_beta   90.00
_cell.angle_gamma   90.00
#
_symmetry.space_group_name_H-M   'P 1'
#
loop_
_entity.id
_entity.type
_entity.pdbx_description
1 polymer ?
#
loop_
_entity_poly.entity_id
_entity_poly.type
_entity_poly.pdbx_seq_one_letter_code
_entity_poly.pdbx_strand_id
1 'polypeptide(L)'
;MAEEKKNESPGFPPLDFETLITEYSTTAMAYLGGMPDPETQEPIFNLQLAKRMIDTIDLLKEKTKGNLSTPESNFLENTLYSLKMTYVRAVQSSASPESGKEADEAETANEAETTDEAKATDDSETNTEDSSES
;
A
#
# COMPACT_ATOMS: atom_id res chain seq x y z
N MET A 1 -51.97 9.84 -2.27
CA MET A 1 -50.76 10.55 -1.80
C MET A 1 -49.86 9.48 -1.21
N ALA A 2 -48.78 9.13 -1.89
CA ALA A 2 -47.87 8.08 -1.46
C ALA A 2 -46.85 8.69 -0.50
N GLU A 3 -46.76 8.15 0.71
CA GLU A 3 -45.71 8.48 1.67
C GLU A 3 -44.41 7.81 1.25
N GLU A 4 -43.39 8.61 0.92
CA GLU A 4 -42.03 8.12 0.66
C GLU A 4 -41.38 7.66 1.97
N LYS A 5 -41.14 6.35 2.10
CA LYS A 5 -40.41 5.75 3.20
C LYS A 5 -38.93 6.17 3.15
N LYS A 6 -38.51 6.96 4.14
CA LYS A 6 -37.11 7.27 4.46
C LYS A 6 -36.33 5.96 4.67
N ASN A 7 -35.39 5.70 3.78
CA ASN A 7 -34.50 4.55 3.81
C ASN A 7 -33.41 4.76 4.89
N GLU A 8 -33.69 4.39 6.14
CA GLU A 8 -32.69 4.39 7.22
C GLU A 8 -31.90 3.08 7.16
N SER A 9 -30.78 3.10 6.43
CA SER A 9 -29.71 2.11 6.54
C SER A 9 -29.07 2.23 7.94
N PRO A 10 -28.50 1.15 8.55
CA PRO A 10 -27.97 1.20 9.91
C PRO A 10 -26.99 2.38 10.07
N GLY A 11 -27.38 3.34 10.91
CA GLY A 11 -26.93 4.72 10.82
C GLY A 11 -25.49 4.94 11.25
N PHE A 12 -24.59 5.03 10.29
CA PHE A 12 -23.33 5.75 10.51
C PHE A 12 -23.65 7.23 10.73
N PRO A 13 -22.96 7.92 11.67
CA PRO A 13 -23.12 9.35 11.84
C PRO A 13 -22.83 10.08 10.51
N PRO A 14 -23.44 11.26 10.28
CA PRO A 14 -23.09 12.08 9.12
C PRO A 14 -21.59 12.35 9.08
N LEU A 15 -20.97 12.16 7.91
CA LEU A 15 -19.57 12.50 7.71
C LEU A 15 -19.42 14.02 7.65
N ASP A 16 -18.59 14.58 8.52
CA ASP A 16 -18.19 15.98 8.50
C ASP A 16 -16.71 16.14 8.12
N PHE A 17 -16.29 17.38 7.87
CA PHE A 17 -14.92 17.68 7.43
C PHE A 17 -13.89 17.32 8.52
N GLU A 18 -14.21 17.57 9.79
CA GLU A 18 -13.30 17.27 10.91
C GLU A 18 -13.07 15.75 11.05
N THR A 19 -14.11 14.94 10.86
CA THR A 19 -14.03 13.47 10.85
C THR A 19 -13.14 13.00 9.72
N LEU A 20 -13.32 13.52 8.50
CA LEU A 20 -12.48 13.16 7.35
C LEU A 20 -10.99 13.49 7.59
N ILE A 21 -10.70 14.68 8.13
CA ILE A 21 -9.32 15.06 8.45
C ILE A 21 -8.75 14.20 9.58
N THR A 22 -9.58 13.81 10.56
CA THR A 22 -9.20 12.91 11.65
C THR A 22 -8.86 11.51 11.14
N GLU A 23 -9.62 11.00 10.17
CA GLU A 23 -9.32 9.71 9.52
C GLU A 23 -7.93 9.72 8.87
N TYR A 24 -7.65 10.71 8.01
CA TYR A 24 -6.34 10.84 7.38
C TYR A 24 -5.22 11.08 8.39
N SER A 25 -5.46 11.88 9.43
CA SER A 25 -4.50 12.13 10.50
C SER A 25 -4.18 10.87 11.28
N THR A 26 -5.19 10.05 11.58
CA THR A 26 -5.02 8.77 12.28
C THR A 26 -4.21 7.79 11.44
N THR A 27 -4.49 7.69 10.14
CA THR A 27 -3.70 6.88 9.21
C THR A 27 -2.26 7.38 9.08
N ALA A 28 -2.03 8.70 9.02
CA ALA A 28 -0.68 9.26 9.03
C ALA A 28 0.08 8.90 10.33
N MET A 29 -0.58 9.04 11.47
CA MET A 29 -0.04 8.68 12.78
C MET A 29 0.26 7.19 12.90
N ALA A 30 -0.57 6.33 12.32
CA ALA A 30 -0.32 4.88 12.28
C ALA A 30 1.01 4.55 11.59
N TYR A 31 1.26 5.17 10.43
CA TYR A 31 2.53 5.01 9.71
C TYR A 31 3.73 5.66 10.41
N LEU A 32 3.50 6.64 11.30
CA LEU A 32 4.52 7.32 12.10
C LEU A 32 4.81 6.68 13.46
N GLY A 33 3.82 6.03 14.06
CA GLY A 33 3.87 5.46 15.41
C GLY A 33 4.09 3.95 15.45
N GLY A 34 4.05 3.30 14.29
CA GLY A 34 4.18 1.85 14.15
C GLY A 34 2.86 1.16 14.48
N MET A 35 2.27 0.51 13.48
CA MET A 35 1.27 -0.54 13.76
C MET A 35 1.99 -1.88 13.88
N PRO A 36 1.65 -2.73 14.86
CA PRO A 36 2.22 -4.07 14.93
C PRO A 36 1.80 -4.84 13.68
N ASP A 37 2.79 -5.38 12.97
CA ASP A 37 2.57 -6.32 11.89
C ASP A 37 1.83 -7.55 12.45
N PRO A 38 0.73 -8.01 11.83
CA PRO A 38 -0.01 -9.18 12.32
C PRO A 38 0.79 -10.49 12.26
N GLU A 39 1.81 -10.57 11.40
CA GLU A 39 2.69 -11.73 11.25
C GLU A 39 3.95 -11.59 12.12
N THR A 40 4.62 -10.43 12.10
CA THR A 40 5.92 -10.26 12.79
C THR A 40 5.82 -9.63 14.18
N GLN A 41 4.66 -9.03 14.52
CA GLN A 41 4.45 -8.20 15.72
C GLN A 41 5.38 -6.99 15.85
N GLU A 42 6.19 -6.70 14.82
CA GLU A 42 7.08 -5.55 14.82
C GLU A 42 6.34 -4.29 14.36
N PRO A 43 6.66 -3.12 14.91
CA PRO A 43 6.05 -1.86 14.51
C PRO A 43 6.45 -1.50 13.07
N ILE A 44 5.49 -1.50 12.14
CA ILE A 44 5.70 -1.07 10.76
C ILE A 44 5.71 0.45 10.70
N PHE A 45 6.89 1.03 10.52
CA PHE A 45 7.06 2.45 10.21
C PHE A 45 7.16 2.66 8.70
N ASN A 46 6.31 3.51 8.15
CA ASN A 46 6.38 3.85 6.73
C ASN A 46 6.32 5.36 6.53
N LEU A 47 7.50 6.00 6.58
CA LEU A 47 7.64 7.45 6.40
C LEU A 47 7.11 7.90 5.03
N GLN A 48 7.24 7.09 3.98
CA GLN A 48 6.76 7.46 2.65
C GLN A 48 5.23 7.56 2.62
N LEU A 49 4.52 6.60 3.22
CA LEU A 49 3.06 6.61 3.32
C LEU A 49 2.56 7.67 4.31
N ALA A 50 3.26 7.87 5.43
CA ALA A 50 2.99 8.98 6.35
C ALA A 50 3.05 10.33 5.63
N LYS A 51 4.11 10.56 4.84
CA LYS A 51 4.26 11.78 4.03
C LYS A 51 3.11 11.92 3.03
N ARG A 52 2.73 10.83 2.34
CA ARG A 52 1.60 10.85 1.41
C ARG A 52 0.31 11.33 2.08
N MET A 53 0.00 10.87 3.29
CA MET A 53 -1.18 11.32 4.03
C MET A 53 -1.09 12.81 4.40
N ILE A 54 0.08 13.26 4.86
CA ILE A 54 0.31 14.69 5.17
C ILE A 54 0.13 15.55 3.92
N ASP A 55 0.70 15.14 2.79
CA ASP A 55 0.57 15.84 1.51
C ASP A 55 -0.90 15.89 1.05
N THR A 56 -1.68 14.83 1.27
CA THR A 56 -3.12 14.81 0.98
C THR A 56 -3.86 15.85 1.82
N ILE A 57 -3.59 15.94 3.12
CA ILE A 57 -4.21 16.93 4.01
C ILE A 57 -3.81 18.35 3.59
N ASP A 58 -2.56 18.56 3.18
CA ASP A 58 -2.07 19.86 2.69
C ASP A 58 -2.76 20.25 1.38
N LEU A 59 -2.92 19.30 0.46
CA LEU A 59 -3.68 19.51 -0.78
C LEU A 59 -5.15 19.86 -0.48
N LEU A 60 -5.78 19.18 0.48
CA LEU A 60 -7.15 19.49 0.89
C LEU A 60 -7.25 20.93 1.41
N LYS A 61 -6.31 21.37 2.25
CA LYS A 61 -6.23 22.77 2.71
C LYS A 61 -6.23 23.77 1.54
N GLU A 62 -5.43 23.51 0.51
CA GLU A 62 -5.39 24.38 -0.67
C GLU A 62 -6.70 24.36 -1.46
N LYS A 63 -7.28 23.17 -1.66
CA LYS A 63 -8.50 22.98 -2.48
C LYS A 63 -9.77 23.44 -1.79
N THR A 64 -9.80 23.49 -0.46
CA THR A 64 -10.98 23.92 0.31
C THR A 64 -10.90 25.36 0.79
N LYS A 65 -9.83 26.11 0.46
CA LYS A 65 -9.66 27.51 0.84
C LYS A 65 -10.88 28.36 0.43
N GLY A 66 -11.41 29.11 1.40
CA GLY A 66 -12.60 29.95 1.22
C GLY A 66 -13.94 29.22 1.42
N ASN A 67 -13.92 27.89 1.54
CA ASN A 67 -15.10 27.07 1.85
C ASN A 67 -15.12 26.56 3.29
N LEU A 68 -14.04 26.77 4.06
CA LEU A 68 -13.95 26.36 5.46
C LEU A 68 -14.48 27.44 6.39
N SER A 69 -15.21 27.03 7.42
CA SER A 69 -15.49 27.86 8.57
C SER A 69 -14.20 28.14 9.38
N THR A 70 -14.21 29.17 10.22
CA THR A 70 -13.06 29.49 11.09
C THR A 70 -12.63 28.31 11.97
N PRO A 71 -13.56 27.57 12.63
CA PRO A 71 -13.20 26.37 13.39
C PRO A 71 -12.53 25.29 12.54
N GLU A 72 -13.08 24.94 11.38
CA GLU A 72 -12.53 23.92 10.49
C GLU A 72 -11.13 24.30 9.97
N SER A 73 -10.95 25.57 9.59
CA SER A 73 -9.65 26.08 9.16
C SER A 73 -8.60 25.95 10.27
N ASN A 74 -8.95 26.37 11.50
CA ASN A 74 -8.03 26.26 12.64
C ASN A 74 -7.71 24.80 12.97
N PHE A 75 -8.71 23.92 12.95
CA PHE A 75 -8.55 22.49 13.19
C PHE A 75 -7.59 21.85 12.17
N LEU A 76 -7.80 22.14 10.88
CA LEU A 76 -6.97 21.64 9.80
C LEU A 76 -5.52 22.11 9.93
N GLU A 77 -5.30 23.40 10.23
CA GLU A 77 -3.96 23.97 10.38
C GLU A 77 -3.21 23.39 11.57
N ASN A 78 -3.88 23.25 12.72
CA ASN A 78 -3.30 22.65 13.91
C ASN A 78 -2.94 21.18 13.69
N THR A 79 -3.82 20.43 13.04
CA THR A 79 -3.60 19.01 12.69
C THR A 79 -2.39 18.86 11.77
N LEU A 80 -2.35 19.64 10.69
CA LEU A 80 -1.24 19.63 9.74
C LEU A 80 0.09 20.00 10.39
N TYR A 81 0.11 21.02 11.25
CA TYR A 81 1.30 21.42 11.99
C TYR A 81 1.82 20.29 12.89
N SER A 82 0.94 19.68 13.68
CA SER A 82 1.28 18.57 14.57
C SER A 82 1.88 17.40 13.80
N LEU A 83 1.24 16.98 12.71
CA LEU A 83 1.70 15.88 11.86
C LEU A 83 3.07 16.18 11.23
N LYS A 84 3.26 17.38 10.67
CA LYS A 84 4.55 17.80 10.09
C LYS A 84 5.67 17.77 11.13
N MET A 85 5.42 18.24 12.35
CA MET A 85 6.41 18.17 13.43
C MET A 85 6.74 16.75 13.84
N THR A 86 5.74 15.88 13.98
CA THR A 86 5.94 14.47 14.30
C THR A 86 6.71 13.75 13.19
N TYR A 87 6.38 14.01 11.93
CA TYR A 87 7.10 13.49 10.78
C TYR A 87 8.58 13.89 10.78
N VAL A 88 8.89 15.16 11.00
CA VAL A 88 10.28 15.64 11.07
C VAL A 88 11.06 14.95 12.19
N ARG A 89 10.46 14.77 13.37
CA ARG A 89 11.08 14.03 14.48
C ARG A 89 11.34 12.57 14.08
N ALA A 90 10.35 11.91 13.46
CA ALA A 90 10.48 10.52 13.02
C ALA A 90 11.61 10.35 11.98
N VAL A 91 11.72 11.26 11.00
CA VAL A 91 12.80 11.28 10.00
C VAL A 91 14.17 11.48 10.66
N GLN A 92 14.27 12.35 11.68
CA GLN A 92 15.50 12.56 12.43
C GLN A 92 15.90 11.32 13.25
N SER A 93 14.92 10.61 13.81
CA SER A 93 15.17 9.37 14.58
C SER A 93 15.53 8.19 13.69
N SER A 94 14.96 8.07 12.48
CA SER A 94 15.29 6.99 11.53
C SER A 94 16.62 7.19 10.80
N ALA A 95 17.24 8.37 10.90
CA ALA A 95 18.55 8.66 10.31
C ALA A 95 19.73 8.12 11.16
N SER A 96 19.46 7.45 12.29
CA SER A 96 20.44 6.64 13.02
C SER A 96 20.54 5.25 12.37
N PRO A 97 21.76 4.73 12.09
CA PRO A 97 21.98 3.68 11.08
C PRO A 97 21.72 2.23 11.56
N GLU A 98 20.65 1.95 12.30
CA GLU A 98 20.37 0.57 12.80
C GLU A 98 18.90 0.12 12.75
N SER A 99 18.17 0.32 11.64
CA SER A 99 16.97 -0.48 11.38
C SER A 99 16.63 -0.51 9.89
N GLY A 100 16.73 -1.70 9.29
CA GLY A 100 16.46 -1.93 7.87
C GLY A 100 17.53 -2.77 7.17
N LYS A 101 17.99 -3.85 7.80
CA LYS A 101 18.59 -4.98 7.08
C LYS A 101 17.48 -6.00 6.86
N GLU A 102 17.42 -6.55 5.65
CA GLU A 102 16.54 -7.64 5.19
C GLU A 102 15.13 -7.22 4.71
N ALA A 103 15.06 -6.84 3.43
CA ALA A 103 14.09 -7.44 2.52
C ALA A 103 14.85 -7.89 1.27
N ASP A 104 14.84 -9.21 1.13
CA ASP A 104 15.63 -10.14 0.34
C ASP A 104 15.48 -10.00 -1.19
N GLU A 105 16.50 -10.51 -1.85
CA GLU A 105 16.67 -10.66 -3.29
C GLU A 105 15.75 -11.74 -3.87
N ALA A 106 14.90 -11.38 -4.83
CA ALA A 106 14.41 -12.23 -5.93
C ALA A 106 13.58 -11.29 -6.84
N GLU A 107 13.79 -11.12 -8.15
CA GLU A 107 14.17 -12.08 -9.17
C GLU A 107 14.51 -11.25 -10.43
N THR A 108 15.78 -11.21 -10.84
CA THR A 108 16.16 -10.82 -12.19
C THR A 108 16.79 -12.01 -12.88
N ALA A 109 16.31 -12.25 -14.10
CA ALA A 109 16.84 -13.13 -15.13
C ALA A 109 16.42 -14.61 -15.06
N ASN A 110 15.46 -14.98 -15.92
CA ASN A 110 15.68 -16.15 -16.78
C ASN A 110 15.14 -15.93 -18.21
N GLU A 111 16.11 -15.65 -19.09
CA GLU A 111 16.31 -16.11 -20.47
C GLU A 111 15.17 -16.07 -21.50
N ALA A 112 15.34 -15.14 -22.45
CA ALA A 112 14.92 -15.34 -23.83
C ALA A 112 16.11 -15.93 -24.62
N GLU A 113 15.95 -17.14 -25.17
CA GLU A 113 16.72 -17.57 -26.35
C GLU A 113 15.83 -18.44 -27.25
N THR A 114 15.61 -17.95 -28.47
CA THR A 114 15.03 -18.67 -29.60
C THR A 114 16.17 -19.27 -30.40
N THR A 115 16.08 -20.56 -30.74
CA THR A 115 16.63 -21.08 -31.99
C THR A 115 15.79 -22.25 -32.52
N ASP A 116 15.45 -22.06 -33.78
CA ASP A 116 14.83 -22.92 -34.77
C ASP A 116 15.69 -24.17 -35.07
N GLU A 117 15.10 -25.36 -35.20
CA GLU A 117 15.44 -26.30 -36.29
C GLU A 117 14.46 -27.48 -36.34
N ALA A 118 14.19 -27.91 -37.58
CA ALA A 118 13.07 -28.72 -37.99
C ALA A 118 13.40 -30.22 -38.17
N LYS A 119 12.33 -31.03 -38.18
CA LYS A 119 12.07 -32.17 -39.10
C LYS A 119 12.96 -33.43 -38.96
N ALA A 120 12.33 -34.56 -38.60
CA ALA A 120 12.09 -35.71 -39.51
C ALA A 120 11.65 -37.00 -38.76
N THR A 121 10.51 -37.57 -39.19
CA THR A 121 10.22 -39.01 -39.45
C THR A 121 10.60 -40.01 -38.34
N ASP A 122 9.67 -40.58 -37.56
CA ASP A 122 8.70 -41.62 -37.97
C ASP A 122 9.28 -42.62 -38.98
N ASP A 123 9.96 -43.65 -38.47
CA ASP A 123 10.03 -45.00 -39.04
C ASP A 123 10.93 -45.88 -38.15
N SER A 124 10.35 -46.90 -37.52
CA SER A 124 10.98 -48.23 -37.45
C SER A 124 9.94 -49.25 -37.01
N GLU A 125 9.50 -49.97 -38.02
CA GLU A 125 8.74 -51.19 -37.98
C GLU A 125 9.31 -52.23 -37.01
N THR A 126 8.38 -52.96 -36.42
CA THR A 126 8.54 -54.35 -35.99
C THR A 126 9.06 -55.22 -37.14
N ASN A 127 9.99 -56.15 -36.88
CA ASN A 127 9.78 -57.61 -36.98
C ASN A 127 11.11 -58.41 -37.07
N THR A 128 11.03 -59.67 -36.61
CA THR A 128 11.81 -60.86 -37.04
C THR A 128 13.27 -60.95 -36.54
N GLU A 129 13.53 -61.66 -35.44
CA GLU A 129 13.77 -63.12 -35.33
C GLU A 129 15.21 -63.56 -35.66
N ASP A 130 15.63 -64.53 -34.85
CA ASP A 130 16.63 -65.56 -35.14
C ASP A 130 18.11 -65.22 -34.93
N SER A 131 18.64 -65.70 -33.81
CA SER A 131 19.65 -66.77 -33.86
C SER A 131 19.89 -67.35 -32.47
N SER A 132 19.66 -68.65 -32.38
CA SER A 132 20.13 -69.59 -31.37
C SER A 132 21.64 -69.47 -31.09
N GLU A 133 22.05 -69.91 -29.89
CA GLU A 133 23.00 -71.01 -29.67
C GLU A 133 23.86 -70.78 -28.41
N SER A 134 23.52 -71.47 -27.32
CA SER A 134 24.40 -72.20 -26.40
C SER A 134 23.60 -72.84 -25.27
#